data_AF-A0A6L9G6Y4-F1
#
_entry.id   AF-A0A6L9G6Y4-F1
#
_cell.length_a   1.000
_cell.length_b   1.000
_cell.length_c   1.000
_cell.angle_alpha   90.00
_cell.angle_beta   90.00
_cell.angle_gamma   90.00
#
_symmetry.space_group_name_H-M   'P 1'
#
loop_
_entity.id
_entity.type
_entity.pdbx_description
1 polymer ?
#
loop_
_entity_poly.entity_id
_entity_poly.type
_entity_poly.pdbx_seq_one_letter_code
_entity_poly.pdbx_strand_id
1 'polypeptide(L)'
;MKLTIIGCTGSFPGPGSPASCYLVSAFDGTRDWKILLDLGSGALGVLQRYTDLKDIDGIMISHLHPDHCMDLCGLHVAIRWDPAGWGREKMLVHGPADTANRIETAYGLPEGDTMHQDYNFQVWEPLAPVHLGPFTITPYPVRHPIEEAYALRVEAREPTPEGEIMTSVLTYSGDTDTCQGLVDAAHKADMFLCEAAFEEGRDDAIDGVHLTGKRAGEMATAAQAERMLLTHIPVWTDINKVVEEARETYDRGIAVAVSGVTYGVYSGSLKDGKDPELFKGDRGTDYIVSETGTLPVVKYEKTRKFPLLKRKK
;
A
#
# COMPACT_ATOMS: atom_id res chain seq x y z
N MET A 1 0.39 15.28 3.10
CA MET A 1 0.51 14.11 2.21
C MET A 1 -0.81 13.38 2.19
N LYS A 2 -1.20 12.75 1.07
CA LYS A 2 -2.43 11.97 0.94
C LYS A 2 -2.11 10.54 0.51
N LEU A 3 -2.83 9.58 1.06
CA LEU A 3 -2.77 8.15 0.73
C LEU A 3 -4.13 7.70 0.19
N THR A 4 -4.21 7.31 -1.08
CA THR A 4 -5.42 6.74 -1.69
C THR A 4 -5.22 5.25 -1.88
N ILE A 5 -6.13 4.45 -1.32
CA ILE A 5 -6.08 2.99 -1.44
C ILE A 5 -6.64 2.60 -2.80
N ILE A 6 -5.81 2.07 -3.68
CA ILE A 6 -6.26 1.55 -4.97
C ILE A 6 -6.65 0.08 -4.79
N GLY A 7 -5.75 -0.69 -4.19
CA GLY A 7 -5.98 -2.09 -3.83
C GLY A 7 -5.35 -2.45 -2.50
N CYS A 8 -6.05 -3.30 -1.74
CA CYS A 8 -5.68 -3.67 -0.38
C CYS A 8 -6.03 -5.13 -0.02
N THR A 9 -6.40 -5.95 -1.00
CA THR A 9 -6.60 -7.39 -0.76
C THR A 9 -5.25 -8.10 -0.76
N GLY A 10 -5.01 -8.95 0.24
CA GLY A 10 -3.79 -9.73 0.34
C GLY A 10 -3.76 -10.97 -0.56
N SER A 11 -2.56 -11.36 -0.99
CA SER A 11 -2.21 -12.56 -1.79
C SER A 11 -2.73 -12.60 -3.23
N PHE A 12 -3.90 -12.03 -3.53
CA PHE A 12 -4.51 -11.96 -4.87
C PHE A 12 -5.70 -10.99 -4.87
N PRO A 13 -6.16 -10.50 -6.04
CA PRO A 13 -7.30 -9.60 -6.11
C PRO A 13 -8.59 -10.25 -5.60
N GLY A 14 -9.28 -9.54 -4.71
CA GLY A 14 -10.56 -9.92 -4.16
C GLY A 14 -11.75 -9.34 -4.94
N PRO A 15 -12.98 -9.77 -4.64
CA PRO A 15 -14.18 -9.25 -5.32
C PRO A 15 -14.48 -7.77 -5.02
N GLY A 16 -13.96 -7.23 -3.92
CA GLY A 16 -14.19 -5.85 -3.49
C GLY A 16 -12.99 -4.90 -3.70
N SER A 17 -11.81 -5.43 -4.02
CA SER A 17 -10.59 -4.63 -4.15
C SER A 17 -9.53 -5.42 -4.94
N PRO A 18 -8.74 -4.77 -5.82
CA PRO A 18 -7.58 -5.42 -6.43
C PRO A 18 -6.51 -5.73 -5.37
N ALA A 19 -5.43 -6.37 -5.81
CA ALA A 19 -4.27 -6.59 -4.96
C ALA A 19 -3.53 -5.27 -4.62
N SER A 20 -2.53 -5.34 -3.76
CA SER A 20 -1.80 -4.20 -3.19
C SER A 20 -1.41 -3.13 -4.22
N CYS A 21 -1.94 -1.93 -4.01
CA CYS A 21 -1.53 -0.73 -4.74
C CYS A 21 -2.03 0.51 -3.99
N TYR A 22 -1.12 1.44 -3.72
CA TYR A 22 -1.43 2.62 -2.93
C TYR A 22 -0.88 3.88 -3.62
N LEU A 23 -1.77 4.82 -3.95
CA LEU A 23 -1.39 6.09 -4.56
C LEU A 23 -1.09 7.12 -3.47
N VAL A 24 0.15 7.58 -3.40
CA VAL A 24 0.59 8.61 -2.46
C VAL A 24 0.82 9.92 -3.21
N SER A 25 0.29 11.03 -2.70
CA SER A 25 0.50 12.35 -3.28
C SER A 25 0.94 13.39 -2.25
N ALA A 26 1.80 14.32 -2.68
CA ALA A 26 2.28 15.43 -1.88
C ALA A 26 2.65 16.63 -2.77
N PHE A 27 2.56 17.84 -2.21
CA PHE A 27 2.81 19.09 -2.91
C PHE A 27 4.19 19.66 -2.57
N ASP A 28 5.02 19.96 -3.58
CA ASP A 28 6.38 20.48 -3.35
C ASP A 28 6.47 22.01 -3.21
N GLY A 29 5.34 22.71 -3.30
CA GLY A 29 5.29 24.17 -3.40
C GLY A 29 4.97 24.71 -4.79
N THR A 30 5.10 23.87 -5.82
CA THR A 30 4.87 24.22 -7.23
C THR A 30 3.84 23.31 -7.88
N ARG A 31 3.93 21.98 -7.67
CA ARG A 31 2.99 21.00 -8.23
C ARG A 31 2.75 19.84 -7.28
N ASP A 32 1.67 19.12 -7.54
CA ASP A 32 1.46 17.81 -6.94
C ASP A 32 2.41 16.79 -7.57
N TRP A 33 2.96 15.94 -6.72
CA TRP A 33 3.71 14.74 -7.08
C TRP A 33 2.91 13.51 -6.68
N LYS A 34 2.97 12.46 -7.50
CA LYS A 34 2.19 11.24 -7.31
C LYS A 34 3.08 10.03 -7.48
N ILE A 35 3.08 9.14 -6.49
CA ILE A 35 3.91 7.95 -6.47
C ILE A 35 3.04 6.74 -6.10
N LEU A 36 3.33 5.55 -6.64
CA LEU A 36 2.62 4.31 -6.29
C LEU A 36 3.46 3.40 -5.40
N LEU A 37 2.95 3.02 -4.23
CA LEU A 37 3.50 1.90 -3.47
C LEU A 37 2.83 0.61 -3.98
N ASP A 38 3.63 -0.24 -4.63
CA ASP A 38 3.21 -1.42 -5.37
C ASP A 38 2.22 -1.16 -6.53
N LEU A 39 2.17 -2.10 -7.47
CA LEU A 39 1.23 -2.15 -8.59
C LEU A 39 0.81 -3.61 -8.82
N GLY A 40 0.02 -4.11 -7.87
CA GLY A 40 -0.49 -5.46 -7.83
C GLY A 40 -1.53 -5.81 -8.89
N SER A 41 -1.78 -7.11 -9.04
CA SER A 41 -2.75 -7.65 -9.99
C SER A 41 -4.14 -6.98 -9.90
N GLY A 42 -4.59 -6.43 -11.02
CA GLY A 42 -5.89 -5.76 -11.18
C GLY A 42 -5.95 -4.30 -10.74
N ALA A 43 -4.87 -3.76 -10.15
CA ALA A 43 -4.83 -2.39 -9.66
C ALA A 43 -4.82 -1.35 -10.79
N LEU A 44 -4.17 -1.61 -11.94
CA LEU A 44 -4.01 -0.66 -13.04
C LEU A 44 -5.35 -0.16 -13.59
N GLY A 45 -6.35 -1.05 -13.66
CA GLY A 45 -7.69 -0.68 -14.12
C GLY A 45 -8.43 0.23 -13.12
N VAL A 46 -8.27 -0.04 -11.82
CA VAL A 46 -8.90 0.76 -10.75
C VAL A 46 -8.21 2.10 -10.57
N LEU A 47 -6.88 2.12 -10.66
CA LEU A 47 -6.02 3.29 -10.53
C LEU A 47 -6.45 4.47 -11.42
N GLN A 48 -6.85 4.19 -12.65
CA GLN A 48 -7.26 5.19 -13.65
C GLN A 48 -8.50 6.00 -13.25
N ARG A 49 -9.25 5.57 -12.22
CA ARG A 49 -10.35 6.38 -11.65
C ARG A 49 -9.88 7.53 -10.77
N TYR A 50 -8.62 7.48 -10.32
CA TYR A 50 -8.06 8.38 -9.30
C TYR A 50 -6.94 9.26 -9.85
N THR A 51 -6.25 8.82 -10.89
CA THR A 51 -5.20 9.60 -11.56
C THR A 51 -5.06 9.20 -13.02
N ASP A 52 -4.62 10.15 -13.86
CA ASP A 52 -4.06 9.79 -15.17
C ASP A 52 -2.76 9.01 -14.93
N LEU A 53 -2.52 7.98 -15.75
CA LEU A 53 -1.28 7.20 -15.68
C LEU A 53 -0.05 8.07 -15.98
N LYS A 54 -0.23 9.09 -16.83
CA LYS A 54 0.83 10.06 -17.18
C LYS A 54 1.14 11.05 -16.06
N ASP A 55 0.36 11.09 -14.98
CA ASP A 55 0.65 11.94 -13.82
C ASP A 55 1.51 11.24 -12.76
N ILE A 56 1.74 9.92 -12.90
CA ILE A 56 2.48 9.13 -11.90
C ILE A 56 3.98 9.40 -12.07
N ASP A 57 4.65 9.93 -11.06
CA ASP A 57 6.07 10.28 -11.11
C ASP A 57 6.99 9.08 -10.85
N GLY A 58 6.51 8.04 -10.16
CA GLY A 58 7.28 6.82 -9.90
C GLY A 58 6.48 5.70 -9.24
N ILE A 59 7.01 4.48 -9.35
CA ILE A 59 6.44 3.26 -8.78
C ILE A 59 7.49 2.62 -7.87
N MET A 60 7.12 2.33 -6.63
CA MET A 60 8.01 1.78 -5.60
C MET A 60 7.49 0.41 -5.22
N ILE A 61 8.22 -0.61 -5.65
CA ILE A 61 7.89 -2.01 -5.45
C ILE A 61 8.54 -2.48 -4.15
N SER A 62 7.73 -2.95 -3.21
CA SER A 62 8.18 -3.50 -1.92
C SER A 62 8.88 -4.84 -2.11
N HIS A 63 8.31 -5.71 -2.96
CA HIS A 63 8.84 -7.02 -3.28
C HIS A 63 8.20 -7.63 -4.55
N LEU A 64 8.65 -8.82 -4.98
CA LEU A 64 8.33 -9.39 -6.29
C LEU A 64 7.27 -10.51 -6.29
N HIS A 65 6.36 -10.52 -5.32
CA HIS A 65 5.17 -11.36 -5.45
C HIS A 65 4.17 -10.78 -6.45
N PRO A 66 3.43 -11.64 -7.18
CA PRO A 66 2.60 -11.19 -8.29
C PRO A 66 1.51 -10.17 -7.93
N ASP A 67 0.99 -10.26 -6.72
CA ASP A 67 -0.02 -9.38 -6.15
C ASP A 67 0.55 -8.01 -5.72
N HIS A 68 1.84 -7.76 -5.93
CA HIS A 68 2.51 -6.48 -5.68
C HIS A 68 3.07 -5.82 -6.95
N CYS A 69 3.29 -6.55 -8.04
CA CYS A 69 4.01 -6.00 -9.19
C CYS A 69 3.50 -6.39 -10.59
N MET A 70 2.60 -7.37 -10.75
CA MET A 70 2.26 -7.87 -12.10
C MET A 70 1.55 -6.86 -13.00
N ASP A 71 0.89 -5.85 -12.46
CA ASP A 71 0.23 -4.85 -13.30
C ASP A 71 1.24 -3.88 -13.95
N LEU A 72 2.55 -4.00 -13.65
CA LEU A 72 3.61 -3.42 -14.49
C LEU A 72 3.55 -3.98 -15.92
N CYS A 73 3.18 -5.25 -16.13
CA CYS A 73 2.99 -5.79 -17.48
C CYS A 73 1.91 -5.03 -18.26
N GLY A 74 0.80 -4.71 -17.60
CA GLY A 74 -0.28 -3.93 -18.21
C GLY A 74 0.12 -2.47 -18.45
N LEU A 75 0.86 -1.88 -17.51
CA LEU A 75 1.34 -0.51 -17.66
C LEU A 75 2.36 -0.39 -18.81
N HIS A 76 3.20 -1.41 -19.02
CA HIS A 76 4.12 -1.45 -20.16
C HIS A 76 3.36 -1.33 -21.48
N VAL A 77 2.24 -2.04 -21.63
CA VAL A 77 1.38 -1.94 -22.81
C VAL A 77 0.84 -0.52 -22.97
N ALA A 78 0.37 0.09 -21.88
CA ALA A 78 -0.15 1.46 -21.90
C ALA A 78 0.92 2.49 -22.31
N ILE A 79 2.17 2.31 -21.87
CA ILE A 79 3.29 3.18 -22.25
C ILE A 79 3.68 2.97 -23.72
N ARG A 80 3.90 1.71 -24.10
CA ARG A 80 4.49 1.33 -25.38
C ARG A 80 3.56 1.60 -26.57
N TRP A 81 2.25 1.44 -26.36
CA TRP A 81 1.27 1.42 -27.44
C TRP A 81 0.26 2.58 -27.38
N ASP A 82 0.52 3.61 -26.58
CA ASP A 82 -0.27 4.85 -26.62
C ASP A 82 -0.11 5.53 -28.00
N PRO A 83 -1.19 5.65 -28.81
CA PRO A 83 -1.11 6.27 -30.13
C PRO A 83 -0.78 7.76 -30.08
N ALA A 84 -1.05 8.44 -28.97
CA ALA A 84 -0.67 9.84 -28.76
C ALA A 84 0.79 9.98 -28.26
N GLY A 85 1.45 8.86 -27.97
CA GLY A 85 2.74 8.81 -27.31
C GLY A 85 2.64 9.04 -25.81
N TRP A 86 3.57 8.43 -25.07
CA TRP A 86 3.58 8.47 -23.61
C TRP A 86 3.77 9.89 -23.03
N GLY A 87 4.39 10.80 -23.77
CA GLY A 87 4.56 12.21 -23.38
C GLY A 87 5.64 12.45 -22.33
N ARG A 88 6.43 11.42 -21.98
CA ARG A 88 7.61 11.46 -21.11
C ARG A 88 8.56 10.34 -21.52
N GLU A 89 9.82 10.42 -21.10
CA GLU A 89 10.86 9.48 -21.58
C GLU A 89 10.61 8.05 -21.11
N LYS A 90 10.69 7.78 -19.80
CA LYS A 90 10.46 6.45 -19.21
C LYS A 90 9.74 6.57 -17.88
N MET A 91 8.95 5.56 -17.52
CA MET A 91 8.37 5.47 -16.17
C MET A 91 9.43 4.99 -15.18
N LEU A 92 9.63 5.73 -14.10
CA LEU A 92 10.54 5.34 -13.02
C LEU A 92 9.93 4.19 -12.22
N VAL A 93 10.68 3.10 -12.08
CA VAL A 93 10.31 1.96 -11.23
C VAL A 93 11.48 1.66 -10.31
N HIS A 94 11.26 1.77 -9.00
CA HIS A 94 12.24 1.40 -7.99
C HIS A 94 11.79 0.13 -7.29
N GLY A 95 12.65 -0.89 -7.20
CA GLY A 95 12.27 -2.20 -6.67
C GLY A 95 13.45 -3.08 -6.33
N PRO A 96 13.22 -4.34 -5.91
CA PRO A 96 14.26 -5.35 -5.80
C PRO A 96 15.09 -5.54 -7.08
N ALA A 97 16.29 -6.09 -6.97
CA ALA A 97 17.24 -6.18 -8.08
C ALA A 97 16.69 -6.94 -9.31
N ASP A 98 15.86 -7.97 -9.06
CA ASP A 98 15.27 -8.82 -10.10
C ASP A 98 13.99 -8.23 -10.75
N THR A 99 13.61 -6.98 -10.43
CA THR A 99 12.34 -6.38 -10.90
C THR A 99 12.20 -6.44 -12.42
N ALA A 100 13.21 -5.97 -13.17
CA ALA A 100 13.14 -5.93 -14.63
C ALA A 100 12.96 -7.34 -15.22
N ASN A 101 13.86 -8.26 -14.88
CA ASN A 101 13.84 -9.64 -15.36
C ASN A 101 12.54 -10.38 -14.98
N ARG A 102 12.02 -10.16 -13.77
CA ARG A 102 10.75 -10.75 -13.34
C ARG A 102 9.57 -10.31 -14.21
N ILE A 103 9.44 -9.02 -14.47
CA ILE A 103 8.32 -8.46 -15.25
C ILE A 103 8.46 -8.81 -16.73
N GLU A 104 9.67 -8.75 -17.29
CA GLU A 104 9.96 -9.16 -18.67
C GLU A 104 9.63 -10.63 -18.91
N THR A 105 10.00 -11.50 -17.95
CA THR A 105 9.66 -12.92 -17.98
C THR A 105 8.15 -13.15 -17.88
N ALA A 106 7.47 -12.46 -16.95
CA ALA A 106 6.02 -12.58 -16.77
C ALA A 106 5.24 -12.11 -18.00
N TYR A 107 5.73 -11.09 -18.70
CA TYR A 107 5.15 -10.61 -19.96
C TYR A 107 5.40 -11.57 -21.13
N GLY A 108 6.48 -12.36 -21.07
CA GLY A 108 6.87 -13.28 -22.13
C GLY A 108 7.52 -12.57 -23.32
N LEU A 109 8.42 -11.62 -23.05
CA LEU A 109 9.17 -10.94 -24.10
C LEU A 109 10.01 -11.93 -24.94
N PRO A 110 10.12 -11.72 -26.26
CA PRO A 110 11.07 -12.43 -27.10
C PRO A 110 12.51 -12.28 -26.61
N GLU A 111 13.36 -13.25 -26.94
CA GLU A 111 14.80 -13.17 -26.63
C GLU A 111 15.42 -11.92 -27.28
N GLY A 112 16.08 -11.09 -26.47
CA GLY A 112 16.72 -9.84 -26.89
C GLY A 112 15.84 -8.59 -26.78
N ASP A 113 14.54 -8.73 -26.53
CA ASP A 113 13.66 -7.61 -26.19
C ASP A 113 13.75 -7.28 -24.69
N THR A 114 13.41 -6.05 -24.33
CA THR A 114 13.46 -5.55 -22.95
C THR A 114 12.36 -4.51 -22.69
N MET A 115 11.98 -4.30 -21.44
CA MET A 115 11.15 -3.16 -21.03
C MET A 115 11.98 -1.92 -20.65
N HIS A 116 13.32 -1.96 -20.70
CA HIS A 116 14.18 -0.82 -20.38
C HIS A 116 13.98 0.40 -21.30
N GLN A 117 13.29 0.26 -22.43
CA GLN A 117 12.86 1.40 -23.25
C GLN A 117 11.66 2.16 -22.68
N ASP A 118 10.81 1.50 -21.89
CA ASP A 118 9.56 2.04 -21.36
C ASP A 118 9.70 2.35 -19.86
N TYR A 119 10.54 1.58 -19.16
CA TYR A 119 10.87 1.75 -17.75
C TYR A 119 12.32 2.16 -17.53
N ASN A 120 12.49 3.07 -16.57
CA ASN A 120 13.76 3.29 -15.91
C ASN A 120 13.76 2.50 -14.60
N PHE A 121 14.21 1.25 -14.65
CA PHE A 121 14.34 0.41 -13.46
C PHE A 121 15.53 0.86 -12.60
N GLN A 122 15.29 1.02 -11.31
CA GLN A 122 16.26 1.35 -10.28
C GLN A 122 16.15 0.33 -9.15
N VAL A 123 17.28 -0.04 -8.56
CA VAL A 123 17.36 -1.10 -7.57
C VAL A 123 17.46 -0.49 -6.18
N TRP A 124 16.67 -1.02 -5.23
CA TRP A 124 16.79 -0.62 -3.84
C TRP A 124 18.18 -0.93 -3.29
N GLU A 125 18.80 0.07 -2.69
CA GLU A 125 19.89 -0.14 -1.75
C GLU A 125 19.30 -0.13 -0.34
N PRO A 126 19.44 -1.20 0.46
CA PRO A 126 18.89 -1.26 1.82
C PRO A 126 19.29 -0.04 2.66
N LEU A 127 18.29 0.59 3.28
CA LEU A 127 18.42 1.79 4.12
C LEU A 127 18.92 3.05 3.40
N ALA A 128 19.18 3.01 2.09
CA ALA A 128 19.58 4.17 1.32
C ALA A 128 18.34 4.99 0.91
N PRO A 129 18.25 6.28 1.27
CA PRO A 129 17.12 7.11 0.87
C PRO A 129 17.17 7.45 -0.63
N VAL A 130 16.00 7.38 -1.26
CA VAL A 130 15.76 7.82 -2.64
C VAL A 130 14.89 9.06 -2.60
N HIS A 131 15.29 10.09 -3.34
CA HIS A 131 14.57 11.36 -3.40
C HIS A 131 13.82 11.52 -4.72
N LEU A 132 12.53 11.83 -4.63
CA LEU A 132 11.66 12.08 -5.79
C LEU A 132 10.69 13.21 -5.46
N GLY A 133 10.97 14.42 -5.96
CA GLY A 133 10.18 15.61 -5.64
C GLY A 133 10.15 15.88 -4.13
N PRO A 134 8.97 16.00 -3.50
CA PRO A 134 8.84 16.22 -2.05
C PRO A 134 9.08 14.96 -1.21
N PHE A 135 9.25 13.79 -1.86
CA PHE A 135 9.36 12.51 -1.17
C PHE A 135 10.82 12.11 -0.93
N THR A 136 11.07 11.61 0.27
CA THR A 136 12.21 10.75 0.60
C THR A 136 11.66 9.36 0.92
N ILE A 137 12.07 8.34 0.16
CA ILE A 137 11.67 6.95 0.34
C ILE A 137 12.87 6.15 0.81
N THR A 138 12.76 5.47 1.94
CA THR A 138 13.82 4.61 2.47
C THR A 138 13.32 3.16 2.58
N PRO A 139 13.97 2.19 1.88
CA PRO A 139 13.61 0.79 1.96
C PRO A 139 14.28 0.14 3.17
N TYR A 140 13.48 -0.40 4.08
CA TYR A 140 13.94 -1.14 5.25
C TYR A 140 13.76 -2.64 4.99
N PRO A 141 14.82 -3.46 5.05
CA PRO A 141 14.68 -4.91 4.92
C PRO A 141 13.74 -5.46 5.98
N VAL A 142 12.81 -6.31 5.54
CA VAL A 142 11.83 -6.96 6.41
C VAL A 142 11.83 -8.48 6.23
N ARG A 143 11.03 -9.20 7.04
CA ARG A 143 11.11 -10.66 7.13
C ARG A 143 9.99 -11.31 6.33
N HIS A 144 10.30 -11.75 5.12
CA HIS A 144 9.37 -12.44 4.22
C HIS A 144 10.14 -13.56 3.47
N PRO A 145 9.51 -14.63 2.93
CA PRO A 145 10.22 -15.81 2.44
C PRO A 145 10.77 -15.62 1.00
N ILE A 146 11.45 -14.50 0.78
CA ILE A 146 12.15 -14.12 -0.46
C ILE A 146 13.41 -13.33 -0.10
N GLU A 147 14.35 -13.22 -1.03
CA GLU A 147 15.65 -12.59 -0.77
C GLU A 147 15.54 -11.08 -0.48
N GLU A 148 14.63 -10.40 -1.17
CA GLU A 148 14.47 -8.95 -1.10
C GLU A 148 13.00 -8.58 -0.84
N ALA A 149 12.70 -8.22 0.40
CA ALA A 149 11.43 -7.66 0.83
C ALA A 149 11.67 -6.42 1.68
N TYR A 150 10.92 -5.35 1.41
CA TYR A 150 11.13 -4.06 2.04
C TYR A 150 9.83 -3.46 2.59
N ALA A 151 9.89 -2.96 3.83
CA ALA A 151 9.00 -1.90 4.27
C ALA A 151 9.50 -0.57 3.69
N LEU A 152 8.59 0.27 3.22
CA LEU A 152 8.91 1.56 2.63
C LEU A 152 8.51 2.69 3.58
N ARG A 153 9.50 3.38 4.14
CA ARG A 153 9.29 4.62 4.88
C ARG A 153 9.27 5.79 3.90
N VAL A 154 8.16 6.52 3.85
CA VAL A 154 7.94 7.66 2.96
C VAL A 154 7.78 8.92 3.79
N GLU A 155 8.74 9.82 3.66
CA GLU A 155 8.70 11.15 4.26
C GLU A 155 8.39 12.17 3.18
N ALA A 156 7.34 12.97 3.37
CA ALA A 156 6.96 14.04 2.45
C ALA A 156 7.16 15.40 3.11
N ARG A 157 7.94 16.27 2.46
CA ARG A 157 8.17 17.66 2.88
C ARG A 157 7.33 18.59 2.04
N GLU A 158 6.35 19.24 2.67
CA GLU A 158 5.39 20.12 1.98
C GLU A 158 5.39 21.51 2.65
N PRO A 159 5.29 22.60 1.87
CA PRO A 159 5.07 23.92 2.44
C PRO A 159 3.64 24.04 2.97
N THR A 160 3.52 24.63 4.16
CA THR A 160 2.26 25.08 4.75
C THR A 160 1.82 26.41 4.11
N PRO A 161 0.54 26.80 4.23
CA PRO A 161 0.07 28.13 3.80
C PRO A 161 0.87 29.29 4.39
N GLU A 162 1.44 29.12 5.58
CA GLU A 162 2.27 30.09 6.30
C GLU A 162 3.73 30.10 5.84
N GLY A 163 4.11 29.22 4.91
CA GLY A 163 5.46 29.13 4.34
C GLY A 163 6.44 28.27 5.15
N GLU A 164 6.01 27.66 6.26
CA GLU A 164 6.80 26.68 7.01
C GLU A 164 6.80 25.32 6.30
N ILE A 165 7.86 24.52 6.49
CA ILE A 165 7.93 23.17 5.93
C ILE A 165 7.40 22.16 6.94
N MET A 166 6.32 21.49 6.58
CA MET A 166 5.81 20.33 7.30
C MET A 166 6.47 19.05 6.75
N THR A 167 6.85 18.13 7.64
CA THR A 167 7.25 16.77 7.25
C THR A 167 6.20 15.79 7.75
N SER A 168 5.58 15.03 6.84
CA SER A 168 4.65 13.95 7.19
C SER A 168 5.29 12.59 6.90
N VAL A 169 5.04 11.60 7.76
CA VAL A 169 5.65 10.27 7.64
C VAL A 169 4.58 9.19 7.46
N LEU A 170 4.66 8.47 6.35
CA LEU A 170 3.91 7.24 6.07
C LEU A 170 4.89 6.08 6.03
N THR A 171 4.60 5.00 6.75
CA THR A 171 5.31 3.73 6.55
C THR A 171 4.36 2.70 5.97
N TYR A 172 4.78 2.06 4.89
CA TYR A 172 4.12 0.89 4.30
C TYR A 172 4.94 -0.35 4.64
N SER A 173 4.32 -1.38 5.23
CA SER A 173 5.03 -2.57 5.67
C SER A 173 5.62 -3.43 4.54
N GLY A 174 5.03 -3.38 3.34
CA GLY A 174 5.13 -4.50 2.41
C GLY A 174 4.51 -5.76 3.05
N ASP A 175 4.93 -6.93 2.59
CA ASP A 175 4.61 -8.21 3.25
C ASP A 175 5.77 -8.60 4.16
N THR A 176 5.45 -9.00 5.38
CA THR A 176 6.46 -9.31 6.39
C THR A 176 5.87 -10.05 7.58
N ASP A 177 6.74 -10.63 8.40
CA ASP A 177 6.47 -11.02 9.78
C ASP A 177 7.18 -10.07 10.77
N THR A 178 7.02 -10.31 12.06
CA THR A 178 7.67 -9.59 13.16
C THR A 178 9.18 -9.54 12.96
N CYS A 179 9.73 -8.32 12.84
CA CYS A 179 11.16 -8.08 12.77
C CYS A 179 11.52 -6.64 13.19
N GLN A 180 12.80 -6.42 13.53
CA GLN A 180 13.29 -5.10 13.93
C GLN A 180 13.23 -4.09 12.78
N GLY A 181 13.47 -4.51 11.53
CA GLY A 181 13.44 -3.62 10.38
C GLY A 181 12.08 -2.96 10.17
N LEU A 182 10.98 -3.65 10.48
CA LEU A 182 9.63 -3.09 10.44
C LEU A 182 9.41 -2.04 11.54
N VAL A 183 9.88 -2.30 12.76
CA VAL A 183 9.82 -1.36 13.88
C VAL A 183 10.60 -0.09 13.55
N ASP A 184 11.81 -0.23 12.99
CA ASP A 184 12.67 0.88 12.61
C ASP A 184 12.04 1.73 11.50
N ALA A 185 11.48 1.08 10.47
CA ALA A 185 10.77 1.75 9.37
C ALA A 185 9.58 2.57 9.87
N ALA A 186 8.79 1.98 10.79
CA ALA A 186 7.55 2.57 11.31
C ALA A 186 7.78 3.54 12.47
N HIS A 187 9.04 3.71 12.94
CA HIS A 187 9.32 4.49 14.13
C HIS A 187 8.76 5.92 14.02
N LYS A 188 7.82 6.23 14.92
CA LYS A 188 7.07 7.50 15.02
C LYS A 188 6.42 7.94 13.70
N ALA A 189 5.97 6.99 12.87
CA ALA A 189 5.21 7.32 11.68
C ALA A 189 3.87 7.97 12.02
N ASP A 190 3.45 8.99 11.27
CA ASP A 190 2.13 9.63 11.43
C ASP A 190 1.00 8.71 10.96
N MET A 191 1.32 7.78 10.06
CA MET A 191 0.47 6.69 9.62
C MET A 191 1.32 5.46 9.30
N PHE A 192 0.94 4.32 9.87
CA PHE A 192 1.53 3.03 9.56
C PHE A 192 0.51 2.17 8.80
N LEU A 193 0.72 2.05 7.48
CA LEU A 193 -0.03 1.16 6.59
C LEU A 193 0.58 -0.25 6.73
N CYS A 194 -0.04 -1.09 7.53
CA CYS A 194 0.53 -2.36 7.99
C CYS A 194 -0.30 -3.55 7.50
N GLU A 195 0.37 -4.56 6.94
CA GLU A 195 -0.24 -5.83 6.57
C GLU A 195 -0.72 -6.61 7.81
N ALA A 196 -1.77 -7.38 7.66
CA ALA A 196 -2.23 -8.32 8.68
C ALA A 196 -3.01 -9.47 8.02
N ALA A 197 -2.30 -10.28 7.24
CA ALA A 197 -2.94 -11.31 6.42
C ALA A 197 -3.46 -12.51 7.23
N PHE A 198 -2.87 -12.78 8.40
CA PHE A 198 -3.12 -13.96 9.23
C PHE A 198 -4.01 -13.68 10.45
N GLU A 199 -4.54 -14.76 11.05
CA GLU A 199 -5.33 -14.72 12.28
C GLU A 199 -4.66 -15.52 13.41
N GLU A 200 -4.71 -14.99 14.63
CA GLU A 200 -4.28 -15.71 15.82
C GLU A 200 -5.10 -17.01 16.00
N GLY A 201 -4.41 -18.06 16.44
CA GLY A 201 -4.93 -19.41 16.65
C GLY A 201 -5.10 -20.22 15.37
N ARG A 202 -5.40 -19.59 14.22
CA ARG A 202 -5.56 -20.29 12.94
C ARG A 202 -4.21 -20.53 12.27
N ASP A 203 -3.37 -19.50 12.24
CA ASP A 203 -2.17 -19.45 11.42
C ASP A 203 -0.87 -19.47 12.25
N ASP A 204 -0.94 -19.69 13.57
CA ASP A 204 0.19 -19.65 14.52
C ASP A 204 1.38 -20.57 14.18
N ALA A 205 1.13 -21.62 13.39
CA ALA A 205 2.18 -22.53 12.95
C ALA A 205 3.03 -21.97 11.79
N ILE A 206 2.61 -20.87 11.17
CA ILE A 206 3.28 -20.22 10.05
C ILE A 206 4.11 -19.05 10.59
N ASP A 207 5.40 -19.08 10.29
CA ASP A 207 6.38 -18.12 10.76
C ASP A 207 7.22 -17.60 9.59
N GLY A 208 7.48 -16.29 9.56
CA GLY A 208 8.30 -15.62 8.56
C GLY A 208 7.59 -15.29 7.26
N VAL A 209 6.25 -15.22 7.28
CA VAL A 209 5.46 -14.95 6.08
C VAL A 209 4.64 -13.68 6.23
N HIS A 210 3.65 -13.68 7.12
CA HIS A 210 2.73 -12.55 7.33
C HIS A 210 2.45 -12.29 8.80
N LEU A 211 1.97 -11.09 9.11
CA LEU A 211 1.53 -10.70 10.43
C LEU A 211 0.11 -11.21 10.71
N THR A 212 -0.14 -11.55 11.96
CA THR A 212 -1.51 -11.56 12.52
C THR A 212 -1.90 -10.15 12.94
N GLY A 213 -3.19 -9.91 13.20
CA GLY A 213 -3.63 -8.62 13.73
C GLY A 213 -2.90 -8.22 15.00
N LYS A 214 -2.70 -9.18 15.90
CA LYS A 214 -1.99 -8.98 17.17
C LYS A 214 -0.53 -8.58 16.95
N ARG A 215 0.19 -9.31 16.08
CA ARG A 215 1.58 -8.99 15.73
C ARG A 215 1.68 -7.64 15.05
N ALA A 216 0.74 -7.25 14.18
CA ALA A 216 0.68 -5.90 13.62
C ALA A 216 0.54 -4.83 14.72
N GLY A 217 -0.36 -5.03 15.69
CA GLY A 217 -0.50 -4.19 16.88
C GLY A 217 0.79 -4.05 17.69
N GLU A 218 1.50 -5.17 17.92
CA GLU A 218 2.77 -5.18 18.66
C GLU A 218 3.85 -4.37 17.94
N MET A 219 3.94 -4.50 16.62
CA MET A 219 4.88 -3.74 15.80
C MET A 219 4.60 -2.25 15.82
N ALA A 220 3.33 -1.84 15.74
CA ALA A 220 2.97 -0.42 15.83
C ALA A 220 3.24 0.19 17.21
N THR A 221 2.97 -0.57 18.28
CA THR A 221 3.29 -0.15 19.65
C THR A 221 4.79 0.00 19.84
N ALA A 222 5.57 -0.98 19.41
CA ALA A 222 7.03 -0.93 19.47
C ALA A 222 7.60 0.26 18.67
N ALA A 223 7.01 0.53 17.50
CA ALA A 223 7.39 1.65 16.64
C ALA A 223 6.90 3.01 17.14
N GLN A 224 6.01 3.06 18.14
CA GLN A 224 5.34 4.30 18.56
C GLN A 224 4.61 4.99 17.39
N ALA A 225 4.00 4.20 16.49
CA ALA A 225 3.24 4.73 15.37
C ALA A 225 2.02 5.51 15.90
N GLU A 226 1.71 6.65 15.30
CA GLU A 226 0.63 7.53 15.77
C GLU A 226 -0.75 6.98 15.42
N ARG A 227 -0.88 6.39 14.23
CA ARG A 227 -2.09 5.75 13.72
C ARG A 227 -1.72 4.53 12.87
N MET A 228 -2.54 3.50 12.92
CA MET A 228 -2.41 2.30 12.10
C MET A 228 -3.57 2.20 11.10
N LEU A 229 -3.24 1.85 9.86
CA LEU A 229 -4.19 1.46 8.83
C LEU A 229 -3.86 0.04 8.38
N LEU A 230 -4.67 -0.92 8.78
CA LEU A 230 -4.51 -2.34 8.43
C LEU A 230 -4.84 -2.56 6.95
N THR A 231 -4.00 -3.29 6.24
CA THR A 231 -4.15 -3.59 4.80
C THR A 231 -3.74 -5.03 4.49
N HIS A 232 -3.77 -5.43 3.22
CA HIS A 232 -3.34 -6.75 2.76
C HIS A 232 -4.04 -7.87 3.54
N ILE A 233 -5.36 -7.78 3.63
CA ILE A 233 -6.17 -8.80 4.31
C ILE A 233 -6.75 -9.71 3.22
N PRO A 234 -6.38 -11.02 3.18
CA PRO A 234 -6.93 -11.95 2.21
C PRO A 234 -8.44 -12.12 2.35
N VAL A 235 -9.10 -12.50 1.26
CA VAL A 235 -10.58 -12.63 1.20
C VAL A 235 -11.19 -13.62 2.20
N TRP A 236 -10.38 -14.52 2.74
CA TRP A 236 -10.79 -15.55 3.71
C TRP A 236 -10.48 -15.18 5.17
N THR A 237 -9.73 -14.09 5.40
CA THR A 237 -9.38 -13.62 6.73
C THR A 237 -10.49 -12.69 7.24
N ASP A 238 -10.97 -12.93 8.47
CA ASP A 238 -12.00 -12.10 9.08
C ASP A 238 -11.38 -10.79 9.56
N ILE A 239 -11.65 -9.72 8.81
CA ILE A 239 -11.21 -8.36 9.09
C ILE A 239 -11.53 -7.94 10.55
N ASN A 240 -12.68 -8.36 11.10
CA ASN A 240 -13.07 -7.97 12.45
C ASN A 240 -12.15 -8.57 13.49
N LYS A 241 -11.83 -9.86 13.31
CA LYS A 241 -10.95 -10.59 14.20
C LYS A 241 -9.55 -9.99 14.17
N VAL A 242 -9.02 -9.69 12.99
CA VAL A 242 -7.72 -9.02 12.83
C VAL A 242 -7.69 -7.65 13.53
N VAL A 243 -8.76 -6.86 13.42
CA VAL A 243 -8.87 -5.57 14.13
C VAL A 243 -8.93 -5.76 15.64
N GLU A 244 -9.71 -6.73 16.12
CA GLU A 244 -9.81 -7.06 17.55
C GLU A 244 -8.46 -7.49 18.12
N GLU A 245 -7.74 -8.36 17.43
CA GLU A 245 -6.39 -8.82 17.79
C GLU A 245 -5.39 -7.64 17.86
N ALA A 246 -5.41 -6.74 16.87
CA ALA A 246 -4.53 -5.57 16.86
C ALA A 246 -4.80 -4.62 18.05
N ARG A 247 -6.07 -4.48 18.45
CA ARG A 247 -6.47 -3.66 19.61
C ARG A 247 -6.00 -4.22 20.94
N GLU A 248 -5.63 -5.50 21.03
CA GLU A 248 -5.10 -6.07 22.26
C GLU A 248 -3.72 -5.49 22.61
N THR A 249 -2.95 -5.07 21.61
CA THR A 249 -1.54 -4.67 21.78
C THR A 249 -1.25 -3.25 21.34
N TYR A 250 -2.19 -2.57 20.67
CA TYR A 250 -2.07 -1.17 20.24
C TYR A 250 -3.31 -0.34 20.65
N ASP A 251 -3.08 0.75 21.37
CA ASP A 251 -4.12 1.53 22.06
C ASP A 251 -4.47 2.86 21.38
N ARG A 252 -3.88 3.15 20.22
CA ARG A 252 -4.14 4.38 19.43
C ARG A 252 -5.09 4.11 18.26
N GLY A 253 -5.21 5.08 17.35
CA GLY A 253 -6.14 5.02 16.23
C GLY A 253 -5.83 3.88 15.25
N ILE A 254 -6.73 2.91 15.15
CA ILE A 254 -6.69 1.81 14.17
C ILE A 254 -7.82 2.02 13.16
N ALA A 255 -7.58 1.75 11.88
CA ALA A 255 -8.63 1.49 10.89
C ALA A 255 -8.18 0.42 9.91
N VAL A 256 -9.07 0.07 8.97
CA VAL A 256 -8.80 -0.86 7.87
C VAL A 256 -8.84 -0.09 6.56
N ALA A 257 -7.88 -0.37 5.67
CA ALA A 257 -7.80 0.18 4.34
C ALA A 257 -9.01 -0.25 3.50
N VAL A 258 -9.66 0.71 2.85
CA VAL A 258 -10.80 0.44 1.97
C VAL A 258 -10.48 1.00 0.59
N SER A 259 -10.55 0.14 -0.43
CA SER A 259 -10.35 0.55 -1.82
C SER A 259 -11.23 1.73 -2.19
N GLY A 260 -10.61 2.73 -2.80
CA GLY A 260 -11.21 3.98 -3.22
C GLY A 260 -11.30 5.08 -2.16
N VAL A 261 -10.86 4.82 -0.93
CA VAL A 261 -10.80 5.84 0.12
C VAL A 261 -9.43 6.54 0.12
N THR A 262 -9.47 7.86 0.31
CA THR A 262 -8.28 8.70 0.50
C THR A 262 -8.16 9.13 1.97
N TYR A 263 -6.98 8.95 2.53
CA TYR A 263 -6.60 9.30 3.89
C TYR A 263 -5.55 10.41 3.90
N GLY A 264 -5.67 11.34 4.85
CA GLY A 264 -4.65 12.36 5.08
C GLY A 264 -3.56 11.87 6.03
N VAL A 265 -2.29 12.00 5.61
CA VAL A 265 -1.12 11.79 6.46
C VAL A 265 -0.60 13.17 6.87
N TYR A 266 -0.74 13.50 8.15
CA TYR A 266 -0.46 14.82 8.72
C TYR A 266 0.41 14.67 9.98
N SER A 267 1.35 15.61 10.18
CA SER A 267 2.18 15.70 11.38
C SER A 267 1.82 16.89 12.27
N GLY A 268 2.27 16.86 13.53
CA GLY A 268 2.29 18.03 14.43
C GLY A 268 0.93 18.68 14.72
N SER A 269 0.91 20.02 14.76
CA SER A 269 -0.24 20.87 15.16
C SER A 269 -1.44 20.80 14.21
N LEU A 270 -1.28 20.26 13.00
CA LEU A 270 -2.40 19.96 12.10
C LEU A 270 -3.25 18.77 12.59
N LYS A 271 -2.79 18.07 13.64
CA LYS A 271 -3.56 17.08 14.41
C LYS A 271 -4.55 17.76 15.36
N ASP A 272 -4.19 18.92 15.93
CA ASP A 272 -5.01 19.59 16.94
C ASP A 272 -6.25 20.25 16.30
N GLY A 273 -7.43 19.79 16.70
CA GLY A 273 -8.72 20.27 16.18
C GLY A 273 -9.26 19.49 14.98
N LYS A 274 -8.51 18.52 14.44
CA LYS A 274 -9.06 17.48 13.56
C LYS A 274 -9.35 16.25 14.41
N ASP A 275 -10.63 16.00 14.65
CA ASP A 275 -11.19 14.94 15.48
C ASP A 275 -10.44 13.59 15.35
N PRO A 276 -10.07 12.87 16.43
CA PRO A 276 -9.55 11.50 16.35
C PRO A 276 -10.43 10.52 15.53
N GLU A 277 -11.68 10.87 15.18
CA GLU A 277 -12.49 10.21 14.13
C GLU A 277 -12.04 10.45 12.66
N LEU A 278 -10.80 10.92 12.45
CA LEU A 278 -10.14 11.40 11.22
C LEU A 278 -10.08 10.46 9.99
N PHE A 279 -10.77 9.32 10.00
CA PHE A 279 -10.92 8.43 8.83
C PHE A 279 -12.10 8.83 7.90
N LYS A 280 -12.78 9.95 8.15
CA LYS A 280 -13.83 10.48 7.24
C LYS A 280 -13.20 11.08 5.98
N GLY A 281 -13.07 10.28 4.92
CA GLY A 281 -12.69 10.75 3.58
C GLY A 281 -13.75 11.67 2.96
N ASP A 282 -13.32 12.64 2.14
CA ASP A 282 -14.21 13.50 1.38
C ASP A 282 -14.85 12.75 0.20
N ARG A 283 -16.17 12.92 0.06
CA ARG A 283 -17.13 12.39 -0.94
C ARG A 283 -17.83 11.06 -0.60
N GLY A 284 -19.03 11.19 -0.01
CA GLY A 284 -20.18 10.39 -0.43
C GLY A 284 -20.26 8.93 0.00
N THR A 285 -19.41 8.46 0.90
CA THR A 285 -19.63 7.19 1.63
C THR A 285 -20.02 7.53 3.06
N ASP A 286 -21.31 7.43 3.37
CA ASP A 286 -21.83 7.46 4.73
C ASP A 286 -21.13 6.36 5.54
N TYR A 287 -20.25 6.75 6.46
CA TYR A 287 -19.78 5.84 7.50
C TYR A 287 -20.92 5.68 8.51
N ILE A 288 -21.43 4.46 8.66
CA ILE A 288 -22.39 4.14 9.72
C ILE A 288 -21.66 4.23 11.06
N VAL A 289 -21.93 5.29 11.80
CA VAL A 289 -21.65 5.39 13.24
C VAL A 289 -22.64 4.47 13.95
N SER A 290 -22.17 3.41 14.61
CA SER A 290 -22.98 2.74 15.64
C SER A 290 -22.71 3.43 16.99
N GLU A 291 -23.76 3.61 17.79
CA GLU A 291 -23.75 4.28 19.11
C GLU A 291 -22.88 3.60 20.19
N THR A 292 -21.90 2.76 19.82
CA THR A 292 -21.00 2.05 20.73
C THR A 292 -19.52 2.03 20.32
N GLY A 293 -19.04 2.95 19.47
CA GLY A 293 -17.59 3.17 19.28
C GLY A 293 -16.83 2.07 18.55
N THR A 294 -17.41 1.55 17.46
CA THR A 294 -16.78 0.51 16.62
C THR A 294 -16.47 1.02 15.20
N LEU A 295 -15.27 0.70 14.73
CA LEU A 295 -14.76 0.94 13.37
C LEU A 295 -15.69 0.34 12.31
N PRO A 296 -15.70 0.87 11.07
CA PRO A 296 -16.54 0.35 10.01
C PRO A 296 -16.12 -1.07 9.66
N VAL A 297 -16.87 -2.03 10.19
CA VAL A 297 -16.98 -3.37 9.63
C VAL A 297 -17.76 -3.22 8.34
N VAL A 298 -17.10 -3.46 7.19
CA VAL A 298 -17.86 -3.90 6.02
C VAL A 298 -18.46 -5.25 6.42
N LYS A 299 -19.72 -5.26 6.86
CA LYS A 299 -20.50 -6.49 6.83
C LYS A 299 -20.59 -6.87 5.36
N TYR A 300 -19.71 -7.76 4.91
CA TYR A 300 -20.02 -8.63 3.79
C TYR A 300 -21.30 -9.36 4.22
N GLU A 301 -22.47 -8.81 3.85
CA GLU A 301 -23.67 -9.62 3.78
C GLU A 301 -23.27 -10.82 2.95
N LYS A 302 -23.31 -12.00 3.58
CA LYS A 302 -23.04 -13.32 2.99
C LYS A 302 -23.27 -13.22 1.50
N THR A 303 -22.15 -13.28 0.76
CA THR A 303 -22.12 -13.44 -0.70
C THR A 303 -23.37 -14.19 -1.12
N ARG A 304 -24.20 -13.54 -1.95
CA ARG A 304 -25.32 -14.20 -2.61
C ARG A 304 -24.80 -15.58 -3.03
N LYS A 305 -25.40 -16.64 -2.48
CA LYS A 305 -25.12 -18.00 -2.93
C LYS A 305 -25.28 -17.98 -4.44
N PHE A 306 -24.17 -17.97 -5.17
CA PHE A 306 -24.22 -18.26 -6.59
C PHE A 306 -24.85 -19.65 -6.68
N PRO A 307 -25.93 -19.83 -7.45
CA PRO A 307 -26.47 -21.15 -7.65
C PRO A 307 -25.34 -21.97 -8.26
N LEU A 308 -24.82 -22.91 -7.48
CA LEU A 308 -23.94 -23.96 -7.97
C LEU A 308 -24.65 -24.55 -9.19
N LEU A 309 -24.10 -24.28 -10.38
CA LEU A 309 -24.46 -24.97 -11.60
C LEU A 309 -24.27 -26.46 -11.30
N LYS A 310 -25.37 -27.15 -11.02
CA LYS A 310 -25.38 -28.60 -10.90
C LYS A 310 -24.82 -29.13 -12.21
N ARG A 311 -23.62 -29.71 -12.16
CA ARG A 311 -23.13 -30.60 -13.23
C ARG A 311 -24.24 -31.64 -13.46
N LYS A 312 -24.90 -31.58 -14.61
CA LYS A 312 -25.68 -32.71 -15.10
C LYS A 312 -24.70 -33.86 -15.29
N LYS A 313 -24.90 -34.93 -14.53
CA LYS A 313 -24.37 -36.25 -14.86
C LYS A 313 -25.07 -36.76 -16.11
#